data_AF-A0A935EP76-F1
#
_entry.id   AF-A0A935EP76-F1
#
_cell.length_a   1.000
_cell.length_b   1.000
_cell.length_c   1.000
_cell.angle_alpha   90.00
_cell.angle_beta   90.00
_cell.angle_gamma   90.00
#
_symmetry.space_group_name_H-M   'P 1'
#
loop_
_entity.id
_entity.type
_entity.pdbx_description
1 polymer ?
#
loop_
_entity_poly.entity_id
_entity_poly.type
_entity_poly.pdbx_seq_one_letter_code
_entity_poly.pdbx_strand_id
1 'polypeptide(L)'
;MAIGTYGQLKTSVAAWLKRSDLTDIIPDLICLAESHIRRDVRCRAMEQIATGTLSARTLALPTRFLEARNVALDGYPQTYITPQEYAQQADWDAGNYTVKGELFYFQSSTATYSIDYWQAFAPFADDGDTNWLLTNAPEVYLWATLVEAKTYIEGDPSKELAFYQRAVTRLRQTEMQARFPGPLIVRHDGIVA
;
A
#
# COMPACT_ATOMS: atom_id res chain seq x y z
N MET A 1 -0.02 22.89 14.29
CA MET A 1 -0.94 21.75 14.48
C MET A 1 -0.19 20.50 14.05
N ALA A 2 0.09 19.56 14.95
CA ALA A 2 0.72 18.29 14.60
C ALA A 2 -0.37 17.22 14.64
N ILE A 3 -0.71 16.66 13.48
CA ILE A 3 -1.55 15.46 13.40
C ILE A 3 -0.57 14.28 13.50
N GLY A 4 -0.59 13.56 14.61
CA GLY A 4 0.28 12.39 14.81
C GLY A 4 -0.46 11.14 15.31
N THR A 5 -1.74 11.27 15.66
CA THR A 5 -2.59 10.20 16.18
C THR A 5 -3.99 10.26 15.59
N TYR A 6 -4.73 9.16 15.64
CA TYR A 6 -6.11 9.08 15.16
C TYR A 6 -7.03 10.10 15.84
N GLY A 7 -6.95 10.25 17.16
CA GLY A 7 -7.73 11.25 17.91
C GLY A 7 -7.43 12.70 17.47
N GLN A 8 -6.16 13.01 17.19
CA GLN A 8 -5.77 14.31 16.65
C GLN A 8 -6.25 14.53 15.22
N LEU A 9 -6.26 13.48 14.38
CA LEU A 9 -6.82 13.53 13.03
C LEU A 9 -8.32 13.85 13.08
N LYS A 10 -9.09 13.14 13.91
CA LYS A 10 -10.53 13.40 14.10
C LYS A 10 -10.81 14.84 14.52
N THR A 11 -10.08 15.31 15.54
CA THR A 11 -10.18 16.70 16.04
C THR A 11 -9.86 17.71 14.95
N SER A 12 -8.82 17.45 14.15
CA SER A 12 -8.41 18.32 13.06
C SER A 12 -9.47 18.39 11.96
N VAL A 13 -10.02 17.25 11.54
CA VAL A 13 -11.08 17.19 10.52
C VAL A 13 -12.30 18.01 10.95
N ALA A 14 -12.77 17.84 12.20
CA ALA A 14 -13.88 18.63 12.74
C ALA A 14 -13.60 20.14 12.72
N ALA A 15 -12.38 20.54 13.08
CA ALA A 15 -11.96 21.95 13.06
C ALA A 15 -11.90 22.52 11.63
N TRP A 16 -11.40 21.76 10.66
CA TRP A 16 -11.35 22.16 9.24
C TRP A 16 -12.74 22.30 8.62
N LEU A 17 -13.67 21.40 8.97
CA LEU A 17 -15.06 21.46 8.54
C LEU A 17 -15.85 22.60 9.21
N LYS A 18 -15.34 23.12 10.35
CA LYS A 18 -16.06 24.06 11.24
C LYS A 18 -17.43 23.53 11.65
N ARG A 19 -17.52 22.22 11.86
CA ARG A 19 -18.75 21.47 12.15
C ARG A 19 -18.50 20.43 13.23
N SER A 20 -18.96 20.72 14.44
CA SER A 20 -18.87 19.80 15.59
C SER A 20 -19.97 18.74 15.58
N ASP A 21 -21.04 18.97 14.81
CA ASP A 21 -22.16 18.05 14.64
C ASP A 21 -21.83 16.80 13.81
N LEU A 22 -20.67 16.78 13.14
CA LEU A 22 -20.19 15.66 12.34
C LEU A 22 -19.23 14.72 13.10
N THR A 23 -19.01 14.95 14.40
CA THR A 23 -18.01 14.20 15.19
C THR A 23 -18.23 12.69 15.19
N ASP A 24 -19.48 12.24 15.20
CA ASP A 24 -19.83 10.81 15.19
C ASP A 24 -19.61 10.14 13.82
N ILE A 25 -19.68 10.89 12.71
CA ILE A 25 -19.50 10.34 11.35
C ILE A 25 -18.04 10.40 10.88
N ILE A 26 -17.21 11.26 11.48
CA ILE A 26 -15.78 11.39 11.11
C ILE A 26 -15.03 10.04 11.12
N PRO A 27 -15.22 9.12 12.08
CA PRO A 27 -14.61 7.79 12.03
C PRO A 27 -14.89 7.03 10.73
N ASP A 28 -16.14 7.03 10.26
CA ASP A 28 -16.55 6.35 9.02
C ASP A 28 -15.94 7.03 7.79
N LEU A 29 -15.89 8.36 7.79
CA LEU A 29 -15.24 9.13 6.72
C LEU A 29 -13.74 8.84 6.64
N ILE A 30 -13.07 8.62 7.79
CA ILE A 30 -11.66 8.22 7.82
C ILE A 30 -11.50 6.79 7.29
N CYS A 31 -12.41 5.87 7.60
CA CYS A 31 -12.39 4.51 7.05
C CYS A 31 -12.52 4.50 5.50
N LEU A 32 -13.40 5.35 4.95
CA LEU A 32 -13.49 5.55 3.50
C LEU A 32 -12.20 6.14 2.93
N ALA A 33 -11.64 7.17 3.58
CA ALA A 33 -10.35 7.75 3.21
C ALA A 33 -9.21 6.72 3.23
N GLU A 34 -9.17 5.82 4.22
CA GLU A 34 -8.21 4.71 4.29
C GLU A 34 -8.33 3.77 3.09
N SER A 35 -9.56 3.49 2.62
CA SER A 35 -9.80 2.70 1.41
C SER A 35 -9.23 3.37 0.15
N HIS A 36 -9.35 4.69 0.02
CA HIS A 36 -8.73 5.45 -1.07
C HIS A 36 -7.21 5.43 -0.98
N ILE A 37 -6.66 5.73 0.20
CA ILE A 37 -5.22 5.74 0.47
C ILE A 37 -4.60 4.38 0.15
N ARG A 38 -5.28 3.28 0.48
CA ARG A 38 -4.84 1.91 0.20
C ARG A 38 -4.61 1.65 -1.31
N ARG A 39 -5.35 2.33 -2.18
CA ARG A 39 -5.24 2.21 -3.64
C ARG A 39 -4.20 3.19 -4.19
N ASP A 40 -4.17 4.40 -3.68
CA ASP A 40 -3.39 5.50 -4.28
C ASP A 40 -1.95 5.60 -3.77
N VAL A 41 -1.67 5.15 -2.54
CA VAL A 41 -0.37 5.31 -1.90
C VAL A 41 0.47 4.04 -2.01
N ARG A 42 1.72 4.20 -2.45
CA ARG A 42 2.82 3.23 -2.32
C ARG A 42 4.03 3.98 -1.79
N CYS A 43 4.53 3.56 -0.62
CA CYS A 43 5.69 4.17 0.05
C CYS A 43 6.48 3.09 0.78
N ARG A 44 7.76 3.32 1.03
CA ARG A 44 8.69 2.33 1.61
C ARG A 44 8.22 1.72 2.93
N ALA A 45 7.44 2.46 3.72
CA ALA A 45 6.90 1.97 4.99
C ALA A 45 5.84 0.87 4.82
N MET A 46 5.35 0.67 3.60
CA MET A 46 4.47 -0.44 3.22
C MET A 46 5.23 -1.66 2.74
N GLU A 47 6.57 -1.61 2.59
CA GLU A 47 7.38 -2.77 2.20
C GLU A 47 7.50 -3.73 3.37
N GLN A 48 7.12 -4.98 3.15
CA GLN A 48 7.22 -6.05 4.12
C GLN A 48 7.77 -7.31 3.45
N ILE A 49 8.35 -8.18 4.28
CA ILE A 49 8.88 -9.47 3.85
C ILE A 49 8.20 -10.56 4.67
N ALA A 50 7.57 -11.51 3.99
CA ALA A 50 7.06 -12.73 4.60
C ALA A 50 8.00 -13.89 4.28
N THR A 51 8.48 -14.58 5.31
CA THR A 51 9.34 -15.76 5.17
C THR A 51 8.74 -16.96 5.88
N GLY A 52 9.14 -18.16 5.46
CA GLY A 52 8.69 -19.41 6.06
C GLY A 52 9.00 -20.61 5.18
N THR A 53 8.27 -21.70 5.42
CA THR A 53 8.40 -22.94 4.64
C THR A 53 7.03 -23.35 4.11
N LEU A 54 6.97 -23.68 2.83
CA LEU A 54 5.78 -24.25 2.20
C LEU A 54 5.52 -25.64 2.78
N SER A 55 4.28 -25.87 3.19
CA SER A 55 3.74 -27.18 3.57
C SER A 55 2.74 -27.72 2.52
N ALA A 56 2.40 -26.89 1.54
CA ALA A 56 1.52 -27.19 0.42
C ALA A 56 1.90 -26.32 -0.79
N ARG A 57 1.36 -26.67 -1.97
CA ARG A 57 1.46 -25.85 -3.20
C ARG A 57 0.71 -24.52 -3.12
N THR A 58 0.05 -24.25 -2.00
CA THR A 58 -0.71 -23.03 -1.77
C THR A 58 -0.26 -22.35 -0.50
N LEU A 59 -0.18 -21.03 -0.52
CA LEU A 59 0.15 -20.21 0.65
C LEU A 59 -0.84 -19.07 0.75
N ALA A 60 -1.41 -18.85 1.95
CA ALA A 60 -2.27 -17.70 2.22
C ALA A 60 -1.52 -16.39 1.98
N LEU A 61 -2.18 -15.42 1.34
CA LEU A 61 -1.64 -14.07 1.26
C LEU A 61 -1.38 -13.54 2.68
N PRO A 62 -0.26 -12.83 2.92
CA PRO A 62 -0.02 -12.16 4.18
C PRO A 62 -1.17 -11.20 4.53
N THR A 63 -1.34 -10.94 5.83
CA THR A 63 -2.36 -9.97 6.28
C THR A 63 -2.14 -8.62 5.64
N ARG A 64 -3.23 -7.95 5.23
CA ARG A 64 -3.20 -6.63 4.56
C ARG A 64 -2.37 -6.60 3.28
N PHE A 65 -2.15 -7.74 2.62
CA PHE A 65 -1.46 -7.81 1.33
C PHE A 65 -2.15 -6.94 0.28
N LEU A 66 -1.34 -6.25 -0.53
CA LEU A 66 -1.80 -5.46 -1.67
C LEU A 66 -1.26 -6.03 -2.98
N GLU A 67 0.03 -6.30 -3.03
CA GLU A 67 0.72 -6.68 -4.26
C GLU A 67 2.06 -7.32 -3.91
N ALA A 68 2.40 -8.41 -4.61
CA ALA A 68 3.70 -9.05 -4.51
C ALA A 68 4.70 -8.29 -5.38
N ARG A 69 5.90 -8.07 -4.85
CA ARG A 69 6.98 -7.38 -5.56
C ARG A 69 8.05 -8.35 -6.03
N ASN A 70 8.39 -9.29 -5.16
CA ASN A 70 9.34 -10.34 -5.44
C ASN A 70 8.94 -11.58 -4.63
N VAL A 71 9.00 -12.73 -5.27
CA VAL A 71 8.65 -14.01 -4.69
C VAL A 71 9.79 -14.95 -5.00
N ALA A 72 10.38 -15.56 -3.99
CA ALA A 72 11.48 -16.49 -4.15
C ALA A 72 11.22 -17.77 -3.36
N LEU A 73 11.61 -18.91 -3.94
CA LEU A 73 11.62 -20.21 -3.30
C LEU A 73 13.07 -20.72 -3.22
N ASP A 74 13.54 -21.09 -2.03
CA ASP A 74 14.91 -21.53 -1.76
C ASP A 74 15.99 -20.55 -2.29
N GLY A 75 15.67 -19.26 -2.28
CA GLY A 75 16.52 -18.19 -2.80
C GLY A 75 16.44 -17.98 -4.32
N TYR A 76 15.65 -18.78 -5.04
CA TYR A 76 15.43 -18.66 -6.48
C TYR A 76 14.17 -17.85 -6.78
N PRO A 77 14.27 -16.71 -7.51
CA PRO A 77 13.12 -15.91 -7.90
C PRO A 77 12.10 -16.72 -8.71
N GLN A 78 10.83 -16.45 -8.46
CA GLN A 78 9.69 -17.04 -9.15
C GLN A 78 9.05 -16.00 -10.07
N THR A 79 8.63 -16.43 -11.24
CA THR A 79 7.97 -15.59 -12.24
C THR A 79 6.46 -15.65 -12.07
N TYR A 80 5.81 -14.49 -12.02
CA TYR A 80 4.35 -14.47 -12.03
C TYR A 80 3.84 -14.85 -13.42
N ILE A 81 2.91 -15.78 -13.47
CA ILE A 81 2.13 -16.13 -14.68
C ILE A 81 0.64 -16.02 -14.39
N THR A 82 -0.16 -15.87 -15.43
CA THR A 82 -1.60 -15.77 -15.28
C THR A 82 -2.19 -17.09 -14.75
N PRO A 83 -3.35 -17.05 -14.05
CA PRO A 83 -4.03 -18.25 -13.61
C PRO A 83 -4.32 -19.26 -14.74
N GLN A 84 -4.53 -18.76 -15.97
CA GLN A 84 -4.77 -19.58 -17.15
C GLN A 84 -3.50 -20.31 -17.59
N GLU A 85 -2.37 -19.61 -17.69
CA GLU A 85 -1.08 -20.22 -18.02
C GLU A 85 -0.66 -21.23 -16.95
N TYR A 86 -0.86 -20.88 -15.66
CA TYR A 86 -0.58 -21.77 -14.54
C TYR A 86 -1.38 -23.08 -14.62
N ALA A 87 -2.64 -23.03 -15.05
CA ALA A 87 -3.49 -24.21 -15.19
C ALA A 87 -3.06 -25.12 -16.36
N GLN A 88 -2.36 -24.58 -17.37
CA GLN A 88 -1.86 -25.32 -18.52
C GLN A 88 -0.42 -25.81 -18.33
N GLN A 89 0.23 -25.38 -17.25
CA GLN A 89 1.62 -25.66 -16.96
C GLN A 89 1.81 -27.12 -16.52
N ALA A 90 2.91 -27.73 -16.96
CA ALA A 90 3.30 -29.05 -16.48
C ALA A 90 3.94 -28.95 -15.08
N ASP A 91 3.76 -30.00 -14.26
CA ASP A 91 4.14 -30.03 -12.84
C ASP A 91 5.64 -29.82 -12.55
N TRP A 92 6.51 -29.94 -13.56
CA TRP A 92 7.97 -29.87 -13.41
C TRP A 92 8.57 -28.48 -13.64
N ASP A 93 7.75 -27.48 -13.95
CA ASP A 93 8.21 -26.12 -14.26
C ASP A 93 8.23 -25.23 -12.99
N ALA A 94 9.22 -25.53 -12.13
CA ALA A 94 9.35 -25.04 -10.74
C ALA A 94 9.74 -23.56 -10.58
N GLY A 95 9.64 -22.74 -11.63
CA GLY A 95 10.02 -21.34 -11.63
C GLY A 95 8.87 -20.34 -11.66
N ASN A 96 7.62 -20.81 -11.66
CA ASN A 96 6.45 -19.94 -11.82
C ASN A 96 5.50 -20.02 -10.64
N TYR A 97 4.81 -18.91 -10.39
CA TYR A 97 3.73 -18.80 -9.42
C TYR A 97 2.55 -18.02 -10.00
N THR A 98 1.38 -18.20 -9.39
CA THR A 98 0.22 -17.34 -9.67
C THR A 98 -0.51 -16.99 -8.37
N VAL A 99 -1.45 -16.05 -8.45
CA VAL A 99 -2.30 -15.64 -7.33
C VAL A 99 -3.76 -15.83 -7.74
N LYS A 100 -4.54 -16.55 -6.93
CA LYS A 100 -5.98 -16.72 -7.14
C LYS A 100 -6.71 -16.51 -5.82
N GLY A 101 -7.64 -15.54 -5.78
CA GLY A 101 -8.29 -15.14 -4.54
C GLY A 101 -7.25 -14.72 -3.50
N GLU A 102 -7.28 -15.35 -2.33
CA GLU A 102 -6.39 -15.04 -1.21
C GLU A 102 -5.22 -16.03 -1.06
N LEU A 103 -4.82 -16.67 -2.16
CA LEU A 103 -3.76 -17.68 -2.15
C LEU A 103 -2.73 -17.44 -3.26
N PHE A 104 -1.45 -17.56 -2.89
CA PHE A 104 -0.38 -17.90 -3.82
C PHE A 104 -0.47 -19.38 -4.20
N TYR A 105 -0.17 -19.68 -5.46
CA TYR A 105 -0.04 -21.03 -5.99
C TYR A 105 1.36 -21.21 -6.56
N PHE A 106 2.01 -22.29 -6.13
CA PHE A 106 3.38 -22.65 -6.47
C PHE A 106 3.43 -24.07 -7.05
N GLN A 107 4.42 -24.32 -7.90
CA GLN A 107 4.66 -25.67 -8.43
C GLN A 107 5.34 -26.60 -7.41
N SER A 108 6.05 -26.03 -6.41
CA SER A 108 6.59 -26.78 -5.27
C SER A 108 5.61 -26.81 -4.09
N SER A 109 5.51 -27.95 -3.41
CA SER A 109 4.82 -28.08 -2.11
C SER A 109 5.76 -27.92 -0.91
N THR A 110 7.08 -27.92 -1.15
CA THR A 110 8.11 -27.91 -0.12
C THR A 110 9.29 -27.06 -0.57
N ALA A 111 9.37 -25.84 -0.04
CA ALA A 111 10.49 -24.93 -0.25
C ALA A 111 10.45 -23.87 0.86
N THR A 112 11.59 -23.28 1.18
CA THR A 112 11.61 -22.02 1.94
C THR A 112 11.13 -20.89 1.03
N TYR A 113 10.27 -20.01 1.52
CA TYR A 113 9.80 -18.87 0.74
C TYR A 113 10.29 -17.55 1.33
N SER A 114 10.51 -16.58 0.44
CA SER A 114 10.66 -15.16 0.77
C SER A 114 9.80 -14.35 -0.19
N ILE A 115 8.86 -13.60 0.37
CA ILE A 115 7.90 -12.80 -0.40
C ILE A 115 8.05 -11.35 0.05
N ASP A 116 8.58 -10.51 -0.83
CA ASP A 116 8.57 -9.07 -0.68
C ASP A 116 7.24 -8.54 -1.22
N TYR A 117 6.50 -7.79 -0.41
CA TYR A 117 5.16 -7.34 -0.78
C TYR A 117 4.83 -5.94 -0.24
N TRP A 118 3.83 -5.32 -0.86
CA TRP A 118 3.17 -4.13 -0.34
C TRP A 118 2.10 -4.53 0.68
N GLN A 119 2.22 -4.04 1.90
CA GLN A 119 1.23 -4.18 2.95
C GLN A 119 0.48 -2.86 3.16
N ALA A 120 -0.85 -2.89 3.17
CA ALA A 120 -1.64 -1.72 3.57
C ALA A 120 -1.36 -1.34 5.02
N PHE A 121 -1.46 -0.06 5.38
CA PHE A 121 -1.42 0.33 6.80
C PHE A 121 -2.56 -0.32 7.59
N ALA A 122 -2.34 -0.54 8.89
CA ALA A 122 -3.39 -1.01 9.76
C ALA A 122 -4.46 0.08 9.88
N PRO A 123 -5.75 -0.28 9.87
CA PRO A 123 -6.81 0.68 10.13
C PRO A 123 -6.70 1.19 11.56
N PHE A 124 -7.09 2.44 11.79
CA PHE A 124 -7.17 3.00 13.13
C PHE A 124 -8.41 2.49 13.87
N ALA A 125 -8.24 2.16 15.15
CA ALA A 125 -9.30 1.75 16.06
C ALA A 125 -9.36 2.67 17.29
N ASP A 126 -8.21 2.94 17.90
CA ASP A 126 -8.08 3.71 19.13
C ASP A 126 -7.52 5.12 18.87
N ASP A 127 -7.90 6.09 19.71
CA ASP A 127 -7.45 7.49 19.55
C ASP A 127 -5.92 7.65 19.59
N GLY A 128 -5.23 6.74 20.28
CA GLY A 128 -3.77 6.68 20.36
C GLY A 128 -3.10 6.07 19.14
N ASP A 129 -3.86 5.48 18.20
CA ASP A 129 -3.30 4.80 17.05
C ASP A 129 -2.57 5.77 16.14
N THR A 130 -1.49 5.28 15.55
CA THR A 130 -0.66 6.02 14.61
C THR A 130 -0.10 5.08 13.56
N ASN A 131 0.32 5.64 12.44
CA ASN A 131 1.10 4.93 11.45
C ASN A 131 2.11 5.86 10.78
N TRP A 132 2.99 5.27 9.98
CA TRP A 132 4.06 6.01 9.31
C TRP A 132 3.51 7.14 8.43
N LEU A 133 2.43 6.87 7.69
CA LEU A 133 1.84 7.85 6.78
C LEU A 133 1.25 9.04 7.53
N LEU A 134 0.55 8.81 8.64
CA LEU A 134 0.00 9.87 9.48
C LEU A 134 1.11 10.74 10.08
N THR A 135 2.24 10.14 10.46
CA THR A 135 3.37 10.88 11.05
C THR A 135 4.18 11.67 10.02
N ASN A 136 4.38 11.12 8.82
CA ASN A 136 5.30 11.68 7.82
C ASN A 136 4.61 12.47 6.70
N ALA A 137 3.33 12.19 6.45
CA ALA A 137 2.50 12.88 5.45
C ALA A 137 1.04 13.00 5.92
N PRO A 138 0.78 13.65 7.08
CA PRO A 138 -0.57 13.79 7.66
C PRO A 138 -1.58 14.44 6.72
N GLU A 139 -1.11 15.26 5.78
CA GLU A 139 -1.97 15.89 4.78
C GLU A 139 -2.71 14.88 3.90
N VAL A 140 -2.17 13.68 3.69
CA VAL A 140 -2.81 12.64 2.87
C VAL A 140 -4.10 12.18 3.55
N TYR A 141 -4.04 11.86 4.84
CA TYR A 141 -5.20 11.50 5.64
C TYR A 141 -6.20 12.65 5.76
N LEU A 142 -5.72 13.85 6.05
CA LEU A 142 -6.57 15.02 6.22
C LEU A 142 -7.37 15.33 4.96
N TRP A 143 -6.71 15.46 3.81
CA TRP A 143 -7.39 15.82 2.57
C TRP A 143 -8.30 14.70 2.05
N ALA A 144 -7.88 13.44 2.16
CA ALA A 144 -8.74 12.31 1.81
C ALA A 144 -10.02 12.30 2.65
N THR A 145 -9.92 12.50 3.96
CA THR A 145 -11.09 12.55 4.83
C THR A 145 -11.99 13.74 4.51
N LEU A 146 -11.41 14.90 4.18
CA LEU A 146 -12.18 16.08 3.79
C LEU A 146 -12.91 15.91 2.45
N VAL A 147 -12.37 15.12 1.51
CA VAL A 147 -13.08 14.74 0.28
C VAL A 147 -14.36 13.97 0.63
N GLU A 148 -14.25 12.93 1.46
CA GLU A 148 -15.40 12.14 1.90
C GLU A 148 -16.41 12.99 2.68
N ALA A 149 -15.91 13.86 3.58
CA ALA A 149 -16.76 14.77 4.34
C ALA A 149 -17.53 15.74 3.45
N LYS A 150 -16.90 16.27 2.39
CA LYS A 150 -17.54 17.17 1.44
C LYS A 150 -18.62 16.47 0.63
N THR A 151 -18.33 15.26 0.17
CA THR A 151 -19.31 14.40 -0.53
C THR A 151 -20.50 14.09 0.38
N TYR A 152 -20.26 13.75 1.65
CA TYR A 152 -21.30 13.45 2.63
C TYR A 152 -22.25 14.62 2.90
N ILE A 153 -21.72 15.84 3.00
CA ILE A 153 -22.56 17.05 3.22
C ILE A 153 -23.13 17.64 1.93
N GLU A 154 -23.07 16.89 0.82
CA GLU A 154 -23.55 17.30 -0.51
C GLU A 154 -22.88 18.61 -1.01
N GLY A 155 -21.65 18.86 -0.58
CA GLY A 155 -20.83 19.98 -1.05
C GLY A 155 -20.01 19.60 -2.29
N ASP A 156 -19.31 20.59 -2.85
CA ASP A 156 -18.31 20.36 -3.91
C ASP A 156 -16.97 19.89 -3.31
N PRO A 157 -16.51 18.65 -3.55
CA PRO A 157 -15.25 18.12 -3.03
C PRO A 157 -14.04 18.44 -3.93
N SER A 158 -14.21 19.16 -5.05
CA SER A 158 -13.18 19.32 -6.08
C SER A 158 -11.88 19.94 -5.55
N LYS A 159 -12.00 20.88 -4.62
CA LYS A 159 -10.85 21.54 -3.99
C LYS A 159 -10.07 20.57 -3.11
N GLU A 160 -10.76 19.87 -2.22
CA GLU A 160 -10.19 18.87 -1.31
C GLU A 160 -9.53 17.73 -2.10
N LEU A 161 -10.17 17.30 -3.19
CA LEU A 161 -9.65 16.28 -4.10
C LEU A 161 -8.34 16.74 -4.77
N ALA A 162 -8.29 17.98 -5.24
CA ALA A 162 -7.06 18.54 -5.80
C ALA A 162 -5.92 18.61 -4.78
N PHE A 163 -6.22 18.93 -3.51
CA PHE A 163 -5.20 18.91 -2.45
C PHE A 163 -4.76 17.49 -2.08
N TYR A 164 -5.68 16.53 -2.03
CA TYR A 164 -5.36 15.12 -1.82
C TYR A 164 -4.43 14.58 -2.91
N GLN A 165 -4.76 14.81 -4.18
CA GLN A 165 -3.92 14.38 -5.31
C GLN A 165 -2.53 15.01 -5.27
N ARG A 166 -2.43 16.29 -4.88
CA ARG A 166 -1.15 16.98 -4.69
C ARG A 166 -0.34 16.39 -3.53
N ALA A 167 -0.99 16.06 -2.41
CA ALA A 167 -0.35 15.42 -1.27
C ALA A 167 0.21 14.04 -1.64
N VAL A 168 -0.59 13.21 -2.31
CA VAL A 168 -0.15 11.89 -2.82
C VAL A 168 1.01 12.03 -3.80
N THR A 169 0.94 12.99 -4.73
CA THR A 169 2.02 13.24 -5.70
C THR A 169 3.31 13.66 -5.02
N ARG A 170 3.25 14.55 -4.03
CA ARG A 170 4.41 14.99 -3.26
C ARG A 170 5.03 13.82 -2.51
N LEU A 171 4.22 13.00 -1.82
CA LEU A 171 4.70 11.82 -1.13
C LEU A 171 5.45 10.88 -2.09
N ARG A 172 4.87 10.58 -3.26
CA ARG A 172 5.52 9.74 -4.27
C ARG A 172 6.87 10.33 -4.74
N GLN A 173 6.96 11.64 -4.94
CA GLN A 173 8.22 12.30 -5.33
C GLN A 173 9.29 12.18 -4.25
N THR A 174 8.93 12.42 -2.99
CA THR A 174 9.85 12.28 -1.85
C THR A 174 10.33 10.83 -1.70
N GLU A 175 9.43 9.85 -1.84
CA GLU A 175 9.78 8.43 -1.79
C GLU A 175 10.68 8.02 -2.96
N MET A 176 10.42 8.51 -4.16
CA MET A 176 11.27 8.26 -5.34
C MET A 176 12.68 8.82 -5.15
N GLN A 177 12.80 10.05 -4.63
CA GLN A 177 14.10 10.66 -4.32
C GLN A 177 14.85 9.89 -3.22
N ALA A 178 14.14 9.45 -2.19
CA ALA A 178 14.72 8.66 -1.12
C ALA A 178 15.18 7.27 -1.58
N ARG A 179 14.55 6.70 -2.62
CA ARG A 179 14.89 5.39 -3.18
C ARG A 179 16.13 5.41 -4.08
N PHE A 180 16.41 6.54 -4.73
CA PHE A 180 17.60 6.72 -5.58
C PHE A 180 18.49 7.85 -5.06
N PRO A 181 19.15 7.69 -3.91
CA PRO A 181 20.06 8.72 -3.38
C PRO A 181 21.37 8.69 -4.17
N GLY A 182 21.46 9.47 -5.25
CA GLY A 182 22.70 9.65 -6.00
C GLY A 182 22.50 10.24 -7.39
N PRO A 183 23.54 10.84 -8.01
CA PRO A 183 23.46 11.25 -9.40
C PRO A 183 23.19 10.02 -10.29
N LEU A 184 22.22 10.13 -11.20
CA LEU A 184 21.97 9.12 -12.23
C LEU A 184 23.23 9.00 -13.10
N ILE A 185 24.04 7.98 -12.87
CA ILE A 185 25.18 7.67 -13.74
C ILE A 185 24.62 6.99 -14.98
N VAL A 186 24.59 7.72 -16.09
CA VAL A 186 24.31 7.14 -17.41
C VAL A 186 25.40 6.10 -17.70
N ARG A 187 25.01 4.82 -17.81
CA ARG A 187 25.92 3.81 -18.37
C ARG A 187 26.11 4.16 -19.84
N HIS A 188 27.29 4.66 -20.19
CA HIS A 188 27.71 4.69 -21.58
C HIS A 188 28.04 3.25 -21.96
N ASP A 189 27.12 2.58 -22.66
CA ASP A 189 27.44 1.31 -23.31
C ASP A 189 28.58 1.57 -24.29
N GLY A 190 29.76 1.03 -23.95
CA GLY A 190 30.95 1.15 -24.75
C GLY A 190 30.71 0.52 -26.12
N ILE A 191 30.74 1.36 -27.16
CA ILE A 191 30.95 0.91 -28.53
C ILE A 191 32.37 0.34 -28.58
N VAL A 192 32.48 -1.00 -28.64
CA VAL A 192 33.73 -1.66 -29.02
C VAL A 192 33.78 -1.64 -30.54
N ALA A 193 34.81 -0.99 -31.07
CA ALA A 193 35.13 -0.89 -32.49
C ALA A 193 35.56 -2.24 -33.09
#